data_AF-A0A1H4XRD2-F1
#
_entry.id   AF-A0A1H4XRD2-F1
#
_cell.length_a   1.000
_cell.length_b   1.000
_cell.length_c   1.000
_cell.angle_alpha   90.00
_cell.angle_beta   90.00
_cell.angle_gamma   90.00
#
_symmetry.space_group_name_H-M   'P 1'
#
loop_
_entity.id
_entity.type
_entity.pdbx_description
1 polymer ?
#
loop_
_entity_poly.entity_id
_entity_poly.type
_entity_poly.pdbx_seq_one_letter_code
_entity_poly.pdbx_strand_id
1 'polypeptide(L)' 'MFTPGRIIFASLFVVVFVSIMIFSYKKDAKRNKKYYQNGALYTAIGIIATILLLFLFKYINKH' A
#
# COMPACT_ATOMS: atom_id res chain seq x y z
N MET A 1 -13.77 0.53 -33.31
CA MET A 1 -15.09 -0.11 -33.46
C MET A 1 -15.22 -1.22 -32.43
N PHE A 2 -16.14 -1.06 -31.48
CA PHE A 2 -16.48 -2.08 -30.50
C PHE A 2 -17.42 -3.09 -31.17
N THR A 3 -16.88 -4.22 -31.59
CA THR A 3 -17.71 -5.31 -32.12
C THR A 3 -18.31 -6.08 -30.93
N PRO A 4 -19.49 -6.71 -31.09
CA PRO A 4 -20.11 -7.49 -30.02
C PRO A 4 -19.16 -8.51 -29.39
N GLY A 5 -18.36 -9.22 -30.20
CA GLY A 5 -17.37 -10.19 -29.71
C GLY A 5 -16.25 -9.55 -28.86
N ARG A 6 -15.81 -8.34 -29.19
CA ARG A 6 -14.78 -7.62 -28.41
C ARG A 6 -15.33 -7.15 -27.06
N ILE A 7 -16.59 -6.71 -27.02
CA ILE A 7 -17.25 -6.29 -25.78
C ILE A 7 -17.38 -7.49 -24.84
N ILE A 8 -17.87 -8.64 -25.34
CA ILE A 8 -18.02 -9.86 -24.54
C ILE A 8 -16.66 -10.32 -23.98
N PHE A 9 -15.63 -10.36 -24.82
CA PHE A 9 -14.28 -10.73 -24.38
C PHE A 9 -13.75 -9.77 -23.29
N ALA A 10 -13.87 -8.45 -23.50
CA ALA A 10 -13.40 -7.46 -22.55
C ALA A 10 -14.13 -7.57 -21.20
N SER A 11 -15.46 -7.75 -21.21
CA SER A 11 -16.24 -7.94 -19.99
C SER A 11 -15.83 -9.20 -19.24
N LEU A 12 -15.66 -10.34 -19.92
CA LEU A 12 -15.21 -11.58 -19.30
C LEU A 12 -13.79 -11.44 -18.73
N PHE A 13 -12.88 -10.85 -19.50
CA PHE A 13 -11.52 -10.61 -19.07
C PHE A 13 -11.47 -9.76 -17.80
N VAL A 14 -12.20 -8.64 -17.76
CA VAL A 14 -12.24 -7.76 -16.59
C VAL A 14 -12.79 -8.49 -15.37
N VAL A 15 -13.85 -9.27 -15.50
CA VAL A 15 -14.44 -10.01 -14.37
C VAL A 15 -13.43 -11.02 -13.81
N VAL A 16 -12.79 -11.82 -14.67
CA VAL A 16 -11.78 -12.80 -14.24
C VAL A 16 -10.58 -12.10 -13.62
N PHE A 17 -10.07 -11.05 -14.26
CA PHE A 17 -8.92 -10.28 -13.79
C PHE A 17 -9.17 -9.65 -12.42
N VAL A 18 -10.30 -8.98 -12.22
CA VAL A 18 -10.70 -8.38 -10.95
C VAL A 18 -10.87 -9.45 -9.87
N SER A 19 -11.50 -10.57 -10.20
CA SER A 19 -11.66 -11.69 -9.25
C SER A 19 -10.33 -12.23 -8.76
N ILE A 20 -9.35 -12.41 -9.66
CA ILE A 20 -7.99 -12.84 -9.31
C ILE A 20 -7.28 -11.76 -8.47
N MET A 21 -7.41 -10.48 -8.80
CA MET A 21 -6.85 -9.39 -7.99
C MET A 21 -7.39 -9.40 -6.57
N ILE A 22 -8.71 -9.55 -6.40
CA ILE A 22 -9.33 -9.60 -5.07
C ILE A 22 -8.75 -10.77 -4.26
N PHE A 23 -8.62 -11.95 -4.88
CA PHE A 23 -8.02 -13.10 -4.21
C PHE A 23 -6.55 -12.84 -3.80
N SER A 24 -5.75 -12.26 -4.71
CA SER A 24 -4.35 -11.91 -4.43
C SER A 24 -4.26 -10.92 -3.27
N TYR A 25 -5.01 -9.83 -3.29
CA TYR A 25 -4.97 -8.81 -2.25
C TYR A 25 -5.45 -9.34 -0.89
N LYS A 26 -6.44 -10.23 -0.85
CA LYS A 26 -6.83 -10.88 0.41
C LYS A 26 -5.70 -11.71 1.00
N LYS A 27 -4.99 -12.47 0.17
CA LYS A 27 -3.83 -13.29 0.60
C LYS A 27 -2.68 -12.39 1.06
N ASP A 28 -2.43 -11.30 0.37
CA ASP A 28 -1.36 -10.35 0.70
C ASP A 28 -1.70 -9.55 1.95
N ALA A 29 -2.94 -9.12 2.15
CA ALA A 29 -3.38 -8.49 3.40
C ALA A 29 -3.18 -9.42 4.61
N LYS A 30 -3.53 -10.71 4.48
CA LYS A 30 -3.29 -11.71 5.53
C LYS A 30 -1.79 -11.90 5.79
N ARG A 31 -0.96 -11.91 4.74
CA ARG A 31 0.50 -12.07 4.85
C ARG A 31 1.16 -10.82 5.43
N ASN A 32 0.73 -9.62 5.05
CA ASN A 32 1.16 -8.36 5.62
C ASN A 32 0.83 -8.29 7.12
N LYS A 33 -0.38 -8.71 7.52
CA LYS A 33 -0.73 -8.84 8.93
C LYS A 33 0.08 -9.90 9.68
N LYS A 34 0.76 -10.84 9.01
CA LYS A 34 1.62 -11.84 9.68
C LYS A 34 3.07 -11.38 9.80
N TYR A 35 3.65 -10.83 8.74
CA TYR A 35 5.07 -10.52 8.66
C TYR A 35 5.41 -9.02 8.85
N TYR A 36 4.45 -8.13 8.61
CA TYR A 36 4.60 -6.68 8.78
C TYR A 36 3.70 -6.15 9.89
N GLN A 37 3.48 -6.95 10.95
CA GLN A 37 2.75 -6.50 12.13
C GLN A 37 3.40 -5.23 12.67
N ASN A 38 2.59 -4.19 12.81
CA ASN A 38 3.02 -2.89 13.33
C ASN A 38 4.11 -2.21 12.49
N GLY A 39 4.43 -2.69 11.28
CA GLY A 39 5.44 -2.07 10.42
C GLY A 39 5.10 -0.61 10.07
N ALA A 40 3.82 -0.32 9.82
CA ALA A 40 3.35 1.05 9.61
C ALA A 40 3.53 1.93 10.87
N LEU A 41 3.27 1.36 12.06
CA LEU A 41 3.42 2.07 13.33
C LEU A 41 4.89 2.34 13.65
N TYR A 42 5.78 1.36 13.46
CA TYR A 42 7.22 1.55 13.64
C TYR A 42 7.81 2.54 12.62
N THR A 43 7.32 2.52 11.38
CA THR A 43 7.71 3.51 10.36
C THR A 43 7.27 4.92 10.78
N ALA A 44 6.04 5.08 11.27
CA ALA A 44 5.54 6.37 11.76
C ALA A 44 6.35 6.88 12.96
N ILE A 45 6.67 6.01 13.92
CA ILE A 45 7.53 6.35 15.06
C ILE A 45 8.91 6.80 14.57
N GLY A 46 9.52 6.09 13.61
CA GLY A 46 10.80 6.47 13.03
C GLY A 46 10.77 7.87 12.41
N ILE A 47 9.73 8.17 11.63
CA ILE A 47 9.56 9.50 11.02
C ILE A 47 9.42 10.58 12.08
N ILE A 48 8.55 10.38 13.08
CA ILE A 48 8.34 11.36 14.16
C ILE A 48 9.64 11.58 14.94
N ALA A 49 10.36 10.50 15.27
CA ALA A 49 11.64 10.57 15.95
C ALA A 49 12.66 11.37 15.13
N THR A 50 12.79 11.09 13.83
CA THR A 50 13.68 11.84 12.94
C THR A 50 13.32 13.33 12.90
N ILE A 51 12.03 13.67 12.78
CA ILE A 51 11.58 15.07 12.77
C ILE A 51 11.93 15.77 14.08
N LEU A 52 11.65 15.16 15.23
CA LEU A 52 11.98 15.73 16.54
C LEU A 52 13.49 15.95 16.67
N LEU A 53 14.30 15.00 16.20
CA LEU A 53 15.76 15.08 16.23
C LEU A 53 16.28 16.26 15.40
N LEU A 54 15.69 16.51 14.22
CA LEU A 54 16.00 17.68 13.40
C LEU A 54 15.65 19.00 14.11
N PHE A 55 14.49 19.06 14.77
CA PHE A 55 14.11 20.24 15.56
C PHE A 55 15.03 20.44 16.77
N LEU A 56 15.48 19.37 17.42
CA LEU A 56 16.43 19.42 18.52
C LEU A 56 17.76 20.01 18.06
N PHE A 57 18.30 19.53 16.93
CA PHE A 57 19.52 20.08 16.34
C PHE A 57 19.37 21.56 15.96
N LYS A 58 18.22 21.94 15.41
CA LYS A 58 17.92 23.34 15.10
C LYS A 58 17.85 24.20 16.36
N TYR A 59 17.28 23.69 17.45
CA TYR A 59 17.19 24.39 18.73
C TYR A 59 18.58 24.61 19.34
N ILE A 60 19.41 23.56 19.35
CA ILE A 60 20.79 23.62 19.88
C ILE A 60 21.64 24.59 19.04
N ASN A 61 21.58 24.56 17.71
CA ASN A 61 22.36 25.47 16.86
C ASN A 61 21.87 26.94 16.88
N LYS A 62 20.65 27.18 17.38
CA LYS A 62 20.08 28.54 17.46
C LYS A 62 20.45 29.25 18.77
N HIS A 63 20.88 28.50 19.79
CA HIS A 63 21.48 29.00 21.02
C HIS A 63 23.00 28.93 20.95
#